data_AF-A0A7R9MHW1-F1
#
_entry.id   AF-A0A7R9MHW1-F1
#
_cell.length_a   1.000
_cell.length_b   1.000
_cell.length_c   1.000
_cell.angle_alpha   90.00
_cell.angle_beta   90.00
_cell.angle_gamma   90.00
#
_symmetry.space_group_name_H-M   'P 1'
#
loop_
_entity.id
_entity.type
_entity.pdbx_description
1 polymer ?
#
loop_
_entity_poly.entity_id
_entity_poly.type
_entity_poly.pdbx_seq_one_letter_code
_entity_poly.pdbx_strand_id
1 'polypeptide(L)'
;DMAVIVYQGYICRNDKDWEKANEFIPERFLDKQGEFITTRPKAYIPFGVGRRVCLGEKLAIADLFLVLVRFLQSTQDYDIVLDSHNVFKTKSHWDEVFRQLAKQYGPVFTFWLGNRPHVIVSDIGLAREAFKKNDFAGRSNTYIGHLLSNEKHSDVIFDDYGHRWEALRRVAHSAIQKYSTNDRLVNVANDSVDRMVKTMIETEGPGKAFDPKTYIYLVFLNILATSAFGISRKSGIIVGILTTY
;
A
#
# COMPACT_ATOMS: atom_id res chain seq x y z
N ASP A 1 8.87 -27.29 0.74
CA ASP A 1 8.14 -26.31 -0.09
C ASP A 1 9.03 -25.14 -0.44
N MET A 2 9.09 -24.82 -1.73
CA MET A 2 9.76 -23.64 -2.27
C MET A 2 8.71 -22.57 -2.56
N ALA A 3 9.00 -21.32 -2.23
CA ALA A 3 8.08 -20.21 -2.48
C ALA A 3 8.69 -19.20 -3.45
N VAL A 4 7.87 -18.68 -4.37
CA VAL A 4 8.29 -17.59 -5.27
C VAL A 4 7.84 -16.27 -4.68
N ILE A 5 8.78 -15.36 -4.48
CA ILE A 5 8.54 -14.01 -3.97
C ILE A 5 8.91 -13.01 -5.06
N VAL A 6 7.93 -12.22 -5.48
CA VAL A 6 8.21 -11.02 -6.27
C VAL A 6 8.57 -9.89 -5.33
N TYR A 7 9.78 -9.37 -5.47
CA TYR A 7 10.26 -8.31 -4.59
C TYR A 7 9.89 -6.93 -5.17
N GLN A 8 8.65 -6.54 -4.90
CA GLN A 8 8.01 -5.33 -5.43
C GLN A 8 8.78 -4.04 -5.08
N GLY A 9 9.33 -3.93 -3.86
CA GLY A 9 10.05 -2.73 -3.40
C GLY A 9 11.26 -2.38 -4.28
N TYR A 10 11.97 -3.39 -4.77
CA TYR A 10 13.04 -3.22 -5.74
C TYR A 10 12.51 -2.91 -7.13
N ILE A 11 11.51 -3.65 -7.63
CA ILE A 11 10.97 -3.46 -8.99
C ILE A 11 10.43 -2.03 -9.18
N CYS A 12 9.71 -1.51 -8.18
CA CYS A 12 9.20 -0.13 -8.21
C CYS A 12 10.30 0.94 -8.11
N ARG A 13 11.56 0.56 -7.88
CA ARG A 13 12.73 1.45 -7.73
C ARG A 13 13.94 0.97 -8.53
N ASN A 14 13.70 0.22 -9.60
CA ASN A 14 14.75 -0.30 -10.46
C ASN A 14 15.07 0.72 -11.55
N ASP A 15 16.32 1.16 -11.64
CA ASP A 15 16.77 2.12 -12.66
C ASP A 15 16.65 1.57 -14.10
N LYS A 16 16.52 0.25 -14.26
CA LYS A 16 16.19 -0.38 -15.56
C LYS A 16 14.79 -0.01 -16.05
N ASP A 17 13.84 0.15 -15.13
CA ASP A 17 12.42 0.34 -15.43
C ASP A 17 11.93 1.78 -15.15
N TRP A 18 12.69 2.55 -14.36
CA TRP A 18 12.36 3.90 -13.94
C TRP A 18 13.56 4.83 -14.14
N GLU A 19 13.40 5.86 -14.98
CA GLU A 19 14.39 6.92 -15.08
C GLU A 19 14.53 7.64 -13.74
N LYS A 20 15.78 7.70 -13.22
CA LYS A 20 16.11 8.28 -11.91
C LYS A 20 15.17 7.73 -10.83
N ALA A 21 15.19 6.41 -10.62
CA ALA A 21 14.17 5.70 -9.83
C ALA A 21 14.08 6.13 -8.36
N ASN A 22 15.13 6.78 -7.84
CA ASN A 22 15.20 7.25 -6.46
C ASN A 22 14.83 8.74 -6.30
N GLU A 23 14.52 9.45 -7.40
CA GLU A 23 14.12 10.86 -7.38
C GLU A 23 12.59 11.01 -7.44
N PHE A 24 12.05 11.95 -6.66
CA PHE A 24 10.65 12.33 -6.73
C PHE A 24 10.41 13.18 -7.98
N ILE A 25 9.93 12.54 -9.04
CA ILE A 25 9.62 13.17 -10.33
C ILE A 25 8.15 12.88 -10.64
N PRO A 26 7.20 13.73 -10.20
CA PRO A 26 5.78 13.53 -10.44
C PRO A 26 5.40 13.64 -11.93
N GLU A 27 6.15 14.40 -12.72
CA GLU A 27 5.92 14.64 -14.15
C GLU A 27 6.00 13.35 -14.98
N ARG A 28 6.62 12.27 -14.46
CA ARG A 28 6.68 10.97 -15.14
C ARG A 28 5.31 10.31 -15.35
N PHE A 29 4.27 10.84 -14.70
CA PHE A 29 2.88 10.39 -14.83
C PHE A 29 2.06 11.30 -15.74
N LEU A 30 2.69 12.29 -16.38
CA LEU A 30 2.07 13.21 -17.33
C LEU A 30 2.63 12.96 -18.74
N ASP A 31 1.80 13.18 -19.76
CA ASP A 31 2.23 13.19 -21.15
C ASP A 31 2.90 14.53 -21.53
N LYS A 32 3.27 14.68 -22.81
CA LYS A 32 3.93 15.89 -23.30
C LYS A 32 3.04 17.13 -23.26
N GLN A 33 1.72 16.94 -23.12
CA GLN A 33 0.72 17.99 -23.04
C GLN A 33 0.41 18.36 -21.57
N GLY A 34 0.97 17.62 -20.61
CA GLY A 34 0.73 17.80 -19.18
C GLY A 34 -0.50 17.03 -18.66
N GLU A 35 -1.10 16.18 -19.48
CA GLU A 35 -2.27 15.38 -19.10
C GLU A 35 -1.85 14.05 -18.46
N PHE A 36 -2.68 13.51 -17.57
CA PHE A 36 -2.37 12.24 -16.92
C PHE A 36 -2.28 11.08 -17.92
N ILE A 37 -1.19 10.34 -17.88
CA ILE A 37 -1.03 9.14 -18.69
C ILE A 37 -2.05 8.09 -18.21
N THR A 38 -2.94 7.67 -19.11
CA THR A 38 -4.01 6.70 -18.81
C THR A 38 -3.47 5.27 -18.67
N THR A 39 -2.36 4.95 -19.32
CA THR A 39 -1.67 3.65 -19.18
C THR A 39 -0.58 3.72 -18.13
N ARG A 40 -0.78 3.04 -17.00
CA ARG A 40 0.24 2.95 -15.95
C ARG A 40 1.54 2.33 -16.48
N PRO A 41 2.72 2.84 -16.09
CA PRO A 41 3.99 2.19 -16.40
C PRO A 41 3.98 0.71 -16.00
N LYS A 42 4.61 -0.16 -16.80
CA LYS A 42 4.56 -1.62 -16.53
C LYS A 42 5.09 -1.99 -15.15
N ALA A 43 6.10 -1.27 -14.68
CA ALA A 43 6.73 -1.43 -13.36
C ALA A 43 5.98 -0.72 -12.22
N TYR A 44 4.89 0.00 -12.52
CA TYR A 44 4.01 0.57 -11.50
C TYR A 44 3.08 -0.51 -10.94
N ILE A 45 3.57 -1.21 -9.92
CA ILE A 45 2.84 -2.27 -9.21
C ILE A 45 2.79 -2.03 -7.69
N PRO A 46 2.48 -0.81 -7.18
CA PRO A 46 2.50 -0.51 -5.75
C PRO A 46 1.53 -1.36 -4.91
N PHE A 47 0.52 -1.94 -5.57
CA PHE A 47 -0.48 -2.82 -4.98
C PHE A 47 -0.34 -4.28 -5.45
N GLY A 48 0.81 -4.64 -6.01
CA GLY A 48 1.03 -5.95 -6.62
C GLY A 48 0.40 -6.09 -8.01
N VAL A 49 0.30 -7.32 -8.51
CA VAL A 49 -0.22 -7.64 -9.85
C VAL A 49 -0.84 -9.04 -9.87
N GLY A 50 -1.70 -9.29 -10.86
CA GLY A 50 -2.34 -10.60 -11.11
C GLY A 50 -3.44 -10.95 -10.12
N ARG A 51 -3.68 -12.25 -9.90
CA ARG A 51 -4.81 -12.76 -9.09
C ARG A 51 -4.81 -12.21 -7.65
N ARG A 52 -3.63 -11.93 -7.10
CA ARG A 52 -3.39 -11.48 -5.72
C ARG A 52 -3.14 -9.97 -5.60
N VAL A 53 -3.43 -9.17 -6.64
CA VAL A 53 -3.40 -7.70 -6.55
C VAL A 53 -4.19 -7.22 -5.32
N CYS A 54 -3.79 -6.13 -4.69
CA CYS A 54 -4.44 -5.63 -3.49
C CYS A 54 -5.94 -5.46 -3.72
N LEU A 55 -6.74 -6.04 -2.83
CA LEU A 55 -8.19 -5.93 -2.88
C LEU A 55 -8.68 -4.48 -2.75
N GLY A 56 -7.94 -3.68 -1.97
CA GLY A 56 -8.23 -2.29 -1.66
C GLY A 56 -7.56 -1.28 -2.59
N GLU A 57 -6.93 -1.69 -3.70
CA GLU A 57 -6.17 -0.77 -4.58
C GLU A 57 -7.00 0.47 -4.99
N LYS A 58 -8.22 0.26 -5.50
CA LYS A 58 -9.06 1.37 -5.97
C LYS A 58 -9.46 2.30 -4.84
N LEU A 59 -9.81 1.74 -3.68
CA LEU A 59 -10.17 2.50 -2.48
C LEU A 59 -8.97 3.31 -2.00
N ALA A 60 -7.80 2.69 -1.85
CA ALA A 60 -6.59 3.33 -1.36
C ALA A 60 -6.13 4.50 -2.27
N ILE A 61 -6.25 4.34 -3.59
CA ILE A 61 -5.91 5.43 -4.52
C ILE A 61 -6.91 6.59 -4.41
N ALA A 62 -8.21 6.29 -4.32
CA ALA A 62 -9.23 7.31 -4.13
C ALA A 62 -9.05 8.05 -2.79
N ASP A 63 -8.86 7.32 -1.70
CA ASP A 63 -8.60 7.88 -0.36
C ASP A 63 -7.35 8.75 -0.36
N LEU A 64 -6.25 8.27 -0.95
CA LEU A 64 -5.01 9.03 -1.03
C LEU A 64 -5.21 10.35 -1.78
N PHE A 65 -5.92 10.31 -2.91
CA PHE A 65 -6.22 11.50 -3.68
C PHE A 65 -7.09 12.49 -2.89
N LEU A 66 -8.19 12.01 -2.30
CA LEU A 66 -9.10 12.84 -1.51
C LEU A 66 -8.41 13.45 -0.28
N VAL A 67 -7.64 12.63 0.45
CA VAL A 67 -6.89 13.07 1.62
C VAL A 67 -5.88 14.13 1.23
N LEU A 68 -5.11 13.92 0.17
CA LEU A 68 -4.12 14.88 -0.30
C LEU A 68 -4.75 16.20 -0.74
N VAL A 69 -5.79 16.15 -1.59
CA VAL A 69 -6.48 17.35 -2.08
C VAL A 69 -7.10 18.13 -0.93
N ARG A 70 -7.85 17.44 -0.05
CA ARG A 70 -8.48 18.11 1.09
C ARG A 70 -7.44 18.70 2.03
N PHE A 71 -6.35 17.98 2.29
CA PHE A 71 -5.26 18.47 3.14
C PHE A 71 -4.69 19.76 2.56
N LEU A 72 -4.32 19.77 1.29
CA LEU A 72 -3.78 20.97 0.62
C LEU A 72 -4.77 22.13 0.66
N GLN A 73 -6.08 21.90 0.46
CA GLN A 73 -7.10 22.94 0.56
C GLN A 73 -7.27 23.50 1.97
N SER A 74 -7.29 22.62 2.98
CA SER A 74 -7.48 23.02 4.38
C SER A 74 -6.26 23.70 5.01
N THR A 75 -5.11 23.64 4.34
CA THR A 75 -3.83 24.13 4.86
C THR A 75 -3.29 25.34 4.11
N GLN A 76 -4.02 25.88 3.12
CA GLN A 76 -3.57 27.01 2.31
C GLN A 76 -3.27 28.28 3.13
N ASP A 77 -4.04 28.49 4.21
CA ASP A 77 -3.89 29.64 5.09
C ASP A 77 -2.85 29.43 6.21
N TYR A 78 -2.13 28.30 6.20
CA TYR A 78 -1.18 27.92 7.26
C TYR A 78 0.23 27.78 6.72
N ASP A 79 1.20 28.34 7.45
CA ASP A 79 2.63 28.12 7.19
C ASP A 79 3.04 26.73 7.72
N ILE A 80 2.80 25.70 6.89
CA ILE A 80 3.15 24.32 7.20
C ILE A 80 4.55 24.01 6.67
N VAL A 81 5.46 23.78 7.61
CA VAL A 81 6.79 23.26 7.30
C VAL A 81 6.76 21.75 7.53
N LEU A 82 6.77 20.95 6.46
CA LEU A 82 6.91 19.50 6.57
C LEU A 82 8.39 19.13 6.66
N ASP A 83 8.74 18.22 7.58
CA ASP A 83 10.07 17.60 7.57
C ASP A 83 10.21 16.62 6.38
N SER A 84 10.58 17.17 5.23
CA SER A 84 10.76 16.45 3.97
C SER A 84 11.77 15.30 4.05
N HIS A 85 12.76 15.37 4.96
CA HIS A 85 13.74 14.30 5.16
C HIS A 85 13.10 13.02 5.71
N ASN A 86 11.98 13.14 6.42
CA ASN A 86 11.28 12.02 7.02
C ASN A 86 10.10 11.55 6.17
N VAL A 87 9.35 12.46 5.52
CA VAL A 87 8.14 12.13 4.76
C VAL A 87 8.40 11.14 3.62
N PHE A 88 9.50 11.29 2.88
CA PHE A 88 9.81 10.48 1.69
C PHE A 88 10.89 9.43 1.89
N LYS A 89 11.46 9.29 3.11
CA LYS A 89 12.41 8.21 3.43
C LYS A 89 11.69 6.88 3.41
N THR A 90 11.73 6.25 2.25
CA THR A 90 11.04 4.99 1.99
C THR A 90 12.02 3.87 1.60
N LYS A 91 13.33 4.15 1.59
CA LYS A 91 14.38 3.17 1.27
C LYS A 91 14.41 2.08 2.35
N SER A 92 13.95 0.88 2.00
CA SER A 92 14.08 -0.29 2.85
C SER A 92 15.50 -0.84 2.71
N HIS A 93 16.11 -1.26 3.83
CA HIS A 93 17.38 -1.99 3.82
C HIS A 93 17.30 -3.21 2.89
N TRP A 94 16.16 -3.90 2.87
CA TRP A 94 15.92 -5.05 2.01
C TRP A 94 15.92 -4.70 0.52
N ASP A 95 15.54 -3.49 0.13
CA ASP A 95 15.60 -3.08 -1.28
C ASP A 95 17.04 -3.02 -1.78
N GLU A 96 17.96 -2.54 -0.93
CA GLU A 96 19.38 -2.49 -1.26
C GLU A 96 19.99 -3.90 -1.29
N VAL A 97 19.65 -4.75 -0.31
CA VAL A 97 20.13 -6.14 -0.27
C VAL A 97 19.71 -6.89 -1.53
N PHE A 98 18.42 -6.88 -1.87
CA PHE A 98 17.95 -7.60 -3.06
C PHE A 98 18.41 -6.97 -4.37
N ARG A 99 18.68 -5.65 -4.40
CA ARG A 99 19.34 -4.99 -5.52
C ARG A 99 20.76 -5.53 -5.75
N GLN A 100 21.55 -5.66 -4.69
CA GLN A 100 22.92 -6.19 -4.79
C GLN A 100 22.92 -7.65 -5.22
N LEU A 101 22.04 -8.47 -4.65
CA LEU A 101 21.87 -9.87 -5.03
C LEU A 101 21.42 -10.02 -6.48
N ALA A 102 20.46 -9.21 -6.95
CA ALA A 102 20.01 -9.23 -8.34
C ALA A 102 21.13 -8.83 -9.32
N LYS A 103 22.02 -7.90 -8.95
CA LYS A 103 23.20 -7.55 -9.75
C LYS A 103 24.21 -8.70 -9.84
N GLN A 104 24.38 -9.48 -8.76
CA GLN A 104 25.35 -10.56 -8.70
C GLN A 104 24.84 -11.85 -9.37
N TYR A 105 23.60 -12.24 -9.10
CA TYR A 105 23.04 -13.55 -9.47
C TYR A 105 22.04 -13.47 -10.63
N GLY A 106 21.66 -12.27 -11.08
CA GLY A 106 20.67 -12.05 -12.13
C GLY A 106 19.25 -11.84 -11.59
N PRO A 107 18.26 -11.68 -12.50
CA PRO A 107 16.90 -11.26 -12.15
C PRO A 107 16.09 -12.30 -11.36
N VAL A 108 16.54 -13.55 -11.32
CA VAL A 108 15.94 -14.66 -10.57
C VAL A 108 17.04 -15.35 -9.78
N PHE A 109 16.89 -15.41 -8.46
CA PHE A 109 17.87 -16.06 -7.58
C PHE A 109 17.18 -16.69 -6.37
N THR A 110 17.85 -17.67 -5.77
CA THR A 110 17.35 -18.33 -4.56
C THR A 110 17.93 -17.66 -3.33
N PHE A 111 17.06 -17.23 -2.42
CA PHE A 111 17.38 -16.69 -1.11
C PHE A 111 16.86 -17.64 -0.02
N TRP A 112 17.75 -18.09 0.86
CA TRP A 112 17.41 -19.03 1.92
C TRP A 112 16.99 -18.28 3.19
N LEU A 113 15.75 -18.48 3.62
CA LEU A 113 15.25 -18.01 4.91
C LEU A 113 15.18 -19.23 5.84
N GLY A 114 16.24 -19.42 6.63
CA GLY A 114 16.44 -20.64 7.40
C GLY A 114 16.56 -21.85 6.48
N ASN A 115 15.78 -22.90 6.72
CA ASN A 115 15.78 -24.13 5.91
C ASN A 115 14.81 -24.08 4.71
N ARG A 116 14.21 -22.91 4.42
CA ARG A 116 13.23 -22.77 3.33
C ARG A 116 13.81 -21.94 2.18
N PRO A 117 13.97 -22.52 0.98
CA PRO A 117 14.41 -21.78 -0.19
C PRO A 117 13.27 -20.92 -0.74
N HIS A 118 13.57 -19.64 -0.98
CA HIS A 118 12.66 -18.70 -1.64
C HIS A 118 13.28 -18.27 -2.96
N VAL A 119 12.54 -18.41 -4.06
CA VAL A 119 12.96 -17.88 -5.35
C VAL A 119 12.51 -16.43 -5.44
N ILE A 120 13.46 -15.52 -5.48
CA ILE A 120 13.21 -14.09 -5.61
C ILE A 120 13.16 -13.75 -7.10
N VAL A 121 12.07 -13.09 -7.51
CA VAL A 121 11.90 -12.53 -8.85
C VAL A 121 11.96 -11.01 -8.74
N SER A 122 12.93 -10.43 -9.45
CA SER A 122 13.30 -9.01 -9.37
C SER A 122 13.14 -8.25 -10.69
N ASP A 123 12.56 -8.91 -11.71
CA ASP A 123 12.24 -8.32 -13.01
C ASP A 123 10.72 -8.23 -13.21
N ILE A 124 10.24 -7.10 -13.71
CA ILE A 124 8.82 -6.85 -13.90
C ILE A 124 8.18 -7.75 -14.96
N GLY A 125 8.90 -8.08 -16.03
CA GLY A 125 8.41 -8.96 -17.09
C GLY A 125 8.12 -10.36 -16.53
N LEU A 126 9.10 -10.91 -15.82
CA LEU A 126 8.98 -12.20 -15.14
C LEU A 126 7.92 -12.20 -14.04
N ALA A 127 7.85 -11.14 -13.23
CA ALA A 127 6.83 -11.00 -12.20
C ALA A 127 5.42 -11.03 -12.81
N ARG A 128 5.19 -10.30 -13.91
CA ARG A 128 3.89 -10.28 -14.60
C ARG A 128 3.58 -11.61 -15.27
N GLU A 129 4.57 -12.34 -15.75
CA GLU A 129 4.37 -13.69 -16.27
C GLU A 129 3.97 -14.67 -15.17
N ALA A 130 4.68 -14.68 -14.04
CA ALA A 130 4.40 -15.54 -12.91
C ALA A 130 2.97 -15.30 -12.38
N PHE A 131 2.58 -14.05 -12.14
CA PHE A 131 1.28 -13.74 -11.54
C PHE A 131 0.06 -13.88 -12.48
N LYS A 132 0.28 -14.21 -13.77
CA LYS A 132 -0.79 -14.65 -14.67
C LYS A 132 -1.18 -16.12 -14.45
N LYS A 133 -0.25 -16.95 -13.97
CA LYS A 133 -0.46 -18.38 -13.76
C LYS A 133 -0.98 -18.62 -12.34
N ASN A 134 -1.94 -19.53 -12.19
CA ASN A 134 -2.52 -19.84 -10.88
C ASN A 134 -1.49 -20.50 -9.94
N ASP A 135 -0.48 -21.17 -10.49
CA ASP A 135 0.57 -21.87 -9.76
C ASP A 135 1.38 -20.97 -8.82
N PHE A 136 1.40 -19.65 -9.06
CA PHE A 136 2.10 -18.66 -8.23
C PHE A 136 1.14 -17.84 -7.34
N ALA A 137 -0.14 -18.17 -7.33
CA ALA A 137 -1.14 -17.46 -6.52
C ALA A 137 -1.21 -17.97 -5.08
N GLY A 138 -0.42 -18.99 -4.72
CA GLY A 138 -0.48 -19.63 -3.41
C GLY A 138 0.24 -18.89 -2.28
N ARG A 139 0.12 -19.43 -1.06
CA ARG A 139 0.76 -18.89 0.16
C ARG A 139 1.53 -19.96 0.91
N SER A 140 2.73 -19.62 1.35
CA SER A 140 3.55 -20.51 2.17
C SER A 140 2.89 -20.75 3.53
N ASN A 141 2.84 -22.01 3.96
CA ASN A 141 2.34 -22.38 5.27
C ASN A 141 3.33 -21.92 6.37
N THR A 142 3.07 -20.73 6.91
CA THR A 142 3.79 -20.13 8.03
C THR A 142 2.98 -20.29 9.30
N TYR A 143 3.64 -20.27 10.46
CA TYR A 143 2.94 -20.38 11.74
C TYR A 143 1.86 -19.30 11.92
N ILE A 144 2.21 -18.03 11.60
CA ILE A 144 1.27 -16.91 11.63
C ILE A 144 0.12 -17.14 10.63
N GLY A 145 0.46 -17.57 9.41
CA GLY A 145 -0.54 -17.91 8.40
C GLY A 145 -1.53 -18.96 8.90
N HIS A 146 -1.05 -20.03 9.56
CA HIS A 146 -1.90 -21.08 10.10
C HIS A 146 -2.80 -20.61 11.27
N LEU A 147 -2.30 -19.70 12.10
CA LEU A 147 -3.09 -19.13 13.19
C LEU A 147 -4.26 -18.29 12.66
N LEU A 148 -4.05 -17.54 11.58
CA LEU A 148 -5.04 -16.65 10.97
C LEU A 148 -5.95 -17.38 9.96
N SER A 149 -5.40 -18.38 9.28
CA SER A 149 -6.02 -19.19 8.24
C SER A 149 -5.85 -20.67 8.56
N ASN A 150 -6.96 -21.35 8.82
CA ASN A 150 -6.98 -22.78 9.09
C ASN A 150 -8.27 -23.42 8.56
N GLU A 151 -8.50 -24.68 8.89
CA GLU A 151 -9.70 -25.39 8.44
C GLU A 151 -10.99 -24.66 8.85
N LYS A 152 -11.00 -24.06 10.04
CA LYS A 152 -12.16 -23.36 10.61
C LYS A 152 -12.27 -21.89 10.17
N HIS A 153 -11.15 -21.20 9.95
CA HIS A 153 -11.11 -19.77 9.64
C HIS A 153 -10.39 -19.50 8.32
N SER A 154 -10.93 -18.60 7.50
CA SER A 154 -10.36 -18.25 6.20
C SER A 154 -10.31 -16.75 6.04
N ASP A 155 -9.26 -16.29 5.40
CA ASP A 155 -8.99 -14.88 5.13
C ASP A 155 -8.51 -14.67 3.69
N VAL A 156 -8.36 -13.42 3.26
CA VAL A 156 -7.99 -13.07 1.87
C VAL A 156 -6.47 -12.91 1.67
N ILE A 157 -5.70 -12.87 2.76
CA ILE A 157 -4.28 -12.51 2.83
C ILE A 157 -3.39 -13.77 2.87
N PHE A 158 -3.63 -14.66 3.83
CA PHE A 158 -2.81 -15.81 4.18
C PHE A 158 -3.35 -17.14 3.65
N ASP A 159 -4.65 -17.26 3.39
CA ASP A 159 -5.22 -18.44 2.74
C ASP A 159 -4.56 -18.72 1.39
N ASP A 160 -4.39 -20.01 1.12
CA ASP A 160 -3.91 -20.51 -0.17
C ASP A 160 -4.94 -20.31 -1.29
N TYR A 161 -4.48 -20.35 -2.54
CA TYR A 161 -5.37 -20.14 -3.69
C TYR A 161 -6.28 -21.35 -3.89
N GLY A 162 -7.59 -21.12 -3.94
CA GLY A 162 -8.57 -22.16 -4.20
C GLY A 162 -10.01 -21.62 -4.22
N HIS A 163 -10.98 -22.49 -4.45
CA HIS A 163 -12.38 -22.07 -4.62
C HIS A 163 -12.95 -21.30 -3.41
N ARG A 164 -12.58 -21.69 -2.17
CA ARG A 164 -12.97 -20.99 -0.95
C ARG A 164 -12.44 -19.56 -0.93
N TRP A 165 -11.14 -19.39 -1.22
CA TRP A 165 -10.50 -18.08 -1.28
C TRP A 165 -11.06 -17.21 -2.43
N GLU A 166 -11.31 -17.80 -3.61
CA GLU A 166 -11.92 -17.08 -4.74
C GLU A 166 -13.32 -16.55 -4.40
N ALA A 167 -14.14 -17.35 -3.72
CA ALA A 167 -15.45 -16.95 -3.26
C ALA A 167 -15.37 -15.83 -2.22
N LEU A 168 -14.54 -16.00 -1.17
CA LEU A 168 -14.35 -15.01 -0.13
C LEU A 168 -13.85 -13.67 -0.70
N ARG A 169 -12.83 -13.73 -1.56
CA ARG A 169 -12.27 -12.56 -2.24
C ARG A 169 -13.32 -11.85 -3.08
N ARG A 170 -14.16 -12.58 -3.82
CA ARG A 170 -15.22 -11.99 -4.65
C ARG A 170 -16.21 -11.20 -3.82
N VAL A 171 -16.66 -11.76 -2.69
CA VAL A 171 -17.57 -11.08 -1.76
C VAL A 171 -16.92 -9.83 -1.18
N ALA A 172 -15.70 -9.94 -0.65
CA ALA A 172 -14.98 -8.83 -0.06
C ALA A 172 -14.68 -7.71 -1.08
N HIS A 173 -14.28 -8.08 -2.30
CA HIS A 173 -14.05 -7.13 -3.39
C HIS A 173 -15.30 -6.35 -3.74
N SER A 174 -16.45 -7.04 -3.90
CA SER A 174 -17.73 -6.40 -4.22
C SER A 174 -18.15 -5.41 -3.12
N ALA A 175 -17.92 -5.75 -1.85
CA ALA A 175 -18.19 -4.85 -0.73
C ALA A 175 -17.31 -3.59 -0.78
N ILE A 176 -15.99 -3.75 -0.99
CA ILE A 176 -15.05 -2.63 -1.09
C ILE A 176 -15.37 -1.74 -2.31
N GLN A 177 -15.68 -2.34 -3.46
CA GLN A 177 -16.03 -1.58 -4.65
C GLN A 177 -17.28 -0.72 -4.45
N LYS A 178 -18.34 -1.30 -3.86
CA LYS A 178 -19.56 -0.56 -3.54
C LYS A 178 -19.31 0.63 -2.61
N TYR A 179 -18.34 0.52 -1.71
CA TYR A 179 -17.96 1.61 -0.83
C TYR A 179 -17.13 2.69 -1.55
N SER A 180 -16.18 2.28 -2.39
CA SER A 180 -15.24 3.19 -3.09
C SER A 180 -15.90 4.19 -4.05
N THR A 181 -17.14 3.92 -4.49
CA THR A 181 -17.89 4.77 -5.42
C THR A 181 -19.02 5.55 -4.76
N ASN A 182 -19.08 5.56 -3.42
CA ASN A 182 -20.16 6.21 -2.67
C ASN A 182 -19.72 7.60 -2.21
N ASP A 183 -20.58 8.61 -2.37
CA ASP A 183 -20.36 9.98 -1.86
C ASP A 183 -20.05 10.01 -0.35
N ARG A 184 -20.50 8.99 0.39
CA ARG A 184 -20.15 8.79 1.79
C ARG A 184 -18.65 8.71 2.01
N LEU A 185 -17.89 8.09 1.10
CA LEU A 185 -16.44 8.02 1.22
C LEU A 185 -15.81 9.42 1.18
N VAL A 186 -16.28 10.26 0.26
CA VAL A 186 -15.82 11.65 0.12
C VAL A 186 -16.06 12.42 1.43
N ASN A 187 -17.26 12.29 2.00
CA ASN A 187 -17.58 12.94 3.27
C ASN A 187 -16.72 12.43 4.42
N VAL A 188 -16.53 11.11 4.53
CA VAL A 188 -15.69 10.50 5.58
C VAL A 188 -14.22 10.92 5.45
N ALA A 189 -13.69 10.97 4.23
CA ALA A 189 -12.33 11.43 3.97
C ALA A 189 -12.18 12.91 4.35
N ASN A 190 -13.09 13.77 3.88
CA ASN A 190 -13.06 15.20 4.18
C ASN A 190 -13.11 15.47 5.69
N ASP A 191 -14.09 14.87 6.38
CA ASP A 191 -14.24 15.00 7.82
C ASP A 191 -13.01 14.50 8.60
N SER A 192 -12.37 13.43 8.11
CA SER A 192 -11.18 12.86 8.75
C SER A 192 -9.97 13.80 8.60
N VAL A 193 -9.81 14.40 7.43
CA VAL A 193 -8.75 15.39 7.17
C VAL A 193 -8.98 16.66 7.97
N ASP A 194 -10.19 17.20 8.01
CA ASP A 194 -10.49 18.43 8.74
C ASP A 194 -10.18 18.28 10.24
N ARG A 195 -10.54 17.13 10.82
CA ARG A 195 -10.18 16.79 12.20
C ARG A 195 -8.68 16.66 12.38
N MET A 196 -7.99 15.97 11.47
CA MET A 196 -6.55 15.82 11.52
C MET A 196 -5.85 17.17 11.50
N VAL A 197 -6.21 18.04 10.56
CA VAL A 197 -5.61 19.37 10.38
C VAL A 197 -5.84 20.23 11.60
N LYS A 198 -7.05 20.22 12.16
CA LYS A 198 -7.34 20.89 13.42
C LYS A 198 -6.42 20.41 14.55
N THR A 199 -6.34 19.10 14.79
CA THR A 199 -5.50 18.52 15.85
C THR A 199 -4.01 18.81 15.63
N MET A 200 -3.56 18.73 14.38
CA MET A 200 -2.20 19.03 13.97
C MET A 200 -1.82 20.47 14.29
N ILE A 201 -2.68 21.44 13.94
CA ILE A 201 -2.46 22.87 14.22
C ILE A 201 -2.43 23.13 15.73
N GLU A 202 -3.39 22.56 16.47
CA GLU A 202 -3.48 22.70 17.93
C GLU A 202 -2.26 22.11 18.67
N THR A 203 -1.64 21.07 18.10
CA THR A 203 -0.54 20.33 18.75
C THR A 203 0.83 20.92 18.41
N GLU A 204 1.09 21.25 17.14
CA GLU A 204 2.44 21.61 16.67
C GLU A 204 2.74 23.11 16.77
N GLY A 205 1.70 23.96 16.76
CA GLY A 205 1.83 25.42 16.71
C GLY A 205 2.28 25.95 15.33
N PRO A 206 2.18 27.27 15.09
CA PRO A 206 2.48 27.86 13.78
C PRO A 206 3.99 27.86 13.48
N GLY A 207 4.35 27.65 12.19
CA GLY A 207 5.71 27.86 11.66
C GLY A 207 6.76 26.84 12.09
N LYS A 208 6.40 25.82 12.87
CA LYS A 208 7.33 24.78 13.31
C LYS A 208 7.31 23.59 12.36
N ALA A 209 8.49 23.10 11.98
CA ALA A 209 8.60 21.86 11.24
C ALA A 209 8.13 20.66 12.09
N PHE A 210 7.24 19.83 11.54
CA PHE A 210 6.78 18.61 12.19
C PHE A 210 6.76 17.41 11.22
N ASP A 211 6.73 16.20 11.79
CA ASP A 211 6.60 14.96 11.02
C ASP A 211 5.10 14.62 10.86
N PRO A 212 4.54 14.68 9.63
CA PRO A 212 3.13 14.41 9.40
C PRO A 212 2.76 12.92 9.45
N LYS A 213 3.73 12.00 9.56
CA LYS A 213 3.47 10.54 9.44
C LYS A 213 2.39 10.04 10.36
N THR A 214 2.41 10.44 11.64
CA THR A 214 1.42 10.00 12.62
C THR A 214 0.03 10.49 12.21
N TYR A 215 -0.10 11.75 11.84
CA TYR A 215 -1.37 12.35 11.40
C TYR A 215 -1.93 11.65 10.16
N ILE A 216 -1.08 11.45 9.14
CA ILE A 216 -1.44 10.74 7.91
C ILE A 216 -1.92 9.31 8.23
N TYR A 217 -1.16 8.57 9.04
CA TYR A 217 -1.52 7.22 9.44
C TYR A 217 -2.88 7.16 10.15
N LEU A 218 -3.16 8.12 11.02
CA LEU A 218 -4.43 8.20 11.74
C LEU A 218 -5.61 8.53 10.84
N VAL A 219 -5.44 9.41 9.86
CA VAL A 219 -6.51 9.70 8.88
C VAL A 219 -6.89 8.44 8.13
N PHE A 220 -5.92 7.70 7.60
CA PHE A 220 -6.21 6.46 6.89
C PHE A 220 -6.84 5.41 7.80
N LEU A 221 -6.35 5.24 9.03
CA LEU A 221 -7.00 4.34 9.99
C LEU A 221 -8.45 4.74 10.29
N ASN A 222 -8.73 6.04 10.45
CA ASN A 222 -10.08 6.51 10.72
C ASN A 222 -11.01 6.32 9.52
N ILE A 223 -10.53 6.58 8.30
CA ILE A 223 -11.27 6.30 7.06
C ILE A 223 -11.57 4.80 6.99
N LEU A 224 -10.58 3.93 7.15
CA LEU A 224 -10.75 2.48 7.12
C LEU A 224 -11.73 1.99 8.19
N ALA A 225 -11.59 2.45 9.44
CA ALA A 225 -12.47 2.05 10.54
C ALA A 225 -13.91 2.54 10.33
N THR A 226 -14.09 3.77 9.86
CA THR A 226 -15.42 4.32 9.54
C THR A 226 -16.04 3.59 8.36
N SER A 227 -15.23 3.19 7.38
CA SER A 227 -15.67 2.46 6.19
C SER A 227 -16.09 1.04 6.53
N ALA A 228 -15.29 0.32 7.32
CA ALA A 228 -15.52 -1.09 7.65
C ALA A 228 -16.59 -1.27 8.74
N PHE A 229 -16.61 -0.41 9.76
CA PHE A 229 -17.42 -0.60 10.96
C PHE A 229 -18.51 0.46 11.14
N GLY A 230 -18.53 1.51 10.32
CA GLY A 230 -19.47 2.63 10.49
C GLY A 230 -19.19 3.50 11.72
N ILE A 231 -18.04 3.31 12.38
CA ILE A 231 -17.65 4.02 13.60
C ILE A 231 -16.70 5.16 13.23
N SER A 232 -17.17 6.41 13.38
CA SER A 232 -16.32 7.60 13.33
C SER A 232 -16.00 8.03 14.76
N ARG A 233 -14.72 8.02 15.17
CA ARG A 233 -14.36 8.43 16.54
C ARG A 233 -14.28 9.95 16.64
N LYS A 234 -14.98 10.51 17.63
CA LYS A 234 -15.15 11.96 17.84
C LYS A 234 -13.96 12.63 18.55
N SER A 235 -13.14 11.87 19.24
CA SER A 235 -12.01 12.36 20.05
C SER A 235 -10.68 12.06 19.34
N GLY A 236 -9.85 13.09 19.15
CA GLY A 236 -8.53 13.03 18.50
C GLY A 236 -7.45 12.24 19.27
N ILE A 237 -7.83 11.22 20.05
CA ILE A 237 -6.92 10.38 20.83
C ILE A 237 -7.15 8.91 20.49
N ILE A 238 -6.05 8.25 20.14
CA ILE A 238 -5.92 6.85 19.74
C ILE A 238 -6.13 5.96 20.96
N VAL A 239 -7.06 5.00 20.90
CA VAL A 239 -6.98 3.77 21.70
C VAL A 239 -7.25 2.60 20.76
N GLY A 240 -6.27 1.73 20.63
CA GLY A 240 -6.05 0.88 19.46
C GLY A 240 -7.17 -0.09 19.09
N ILE A 241 -7.23 -0.41 17.79
CA ILE A 241 -7.79 -1.67 17.28
C ILE A 241 -6.70 -2.76 17.35
N LEU A 242 -5.98 -2.83 18.47
CA LEU A 242 -4.99 -3.87 18.79
C LEU A 242 -5.07 -4.34 20.25
N THR A 243 -6.11 -3.97 21.01
CA THR A 243 -6.37 -4.53 22.34
C THR A 243 -7.73 -5.22 22.37
N THR A 244 -7.85 -6.30 21.59
CA THR A 244 -8.74 -7.43 21.90
C THR A 244 -8.25 -8.61 21.08
N TYR A 245 -7.17 -9.22 21.55
CA TYR A 245 -6.98 -10.68 21.74
C TYR A 245 -5.84 -10.87 22.73
#